data_AF-A0A943CKV8-F1
#
_entry.id   AF-A0A943CKV8-F1
#
_cell.length_a   1.000
_cell.length_b   1.000
_cell.length_c   1.000
_cell.angle_alpha   90.00
_cell.angle_beta   90.00
_cell.angle_gamma   90.00
#
_symmetry.space_group_name_H-M   'P 1'
#
loop_
_entity.id
_entity.type
_entity.pdbx_description
1 polymer ?
#
loop_
_entity_poly.entity_id
_entity_poly.type
_entity_poly.pdbx_seq_one_letter_code
_entity_poly.pdbx_strand_id
1 'polypeptide(L)'
;MYKNFVLDCLEEGLFVDEIDDYVEYWHTHETNMSLCEFLGFTDEEYRDWLIYGNDVVRDILYCRRHSINYHDYINMSSGDKIAARSYNLEEVKKYKKDGE
;
A
#
# COMPACT_ATOMS: atom_id res chain seq x y z
N MET A 1 14.97 11.71 7.78
CA MET A 1 14.19 11.95 6.55
C MET A 1 12.86 11.26 6.78
N TYR A 2 11.75 12.00 6.73
CA TYR A 2 10.44 11.41 6.99
C TYR A 2 10.14 10.41 5.87
N LYS A 3 9.90 9.14 6.22
CA LYS A 3 9.38 8.14 5.29
C LYS A 3 7.84 8.16 5.43
N ASN A 4 7.14 7.95 4.32
CA ASN A 4 5.68 7.91 4.30
C ASN A 4 5.17 6.49 4.55
N PHE A 5 3.89 6.34 4.86
CA PHE A 5 3.26 5.05 5.12
C PHE A 5 3.58 3.98 4.05
N VAL A 6 3.48 4.32 2.76
CA VAL A 6 3.80 3.40 1.67
C VAL A 6 5.25 2.89 1.74
N LEU A 7 6.22 3.78 1.96
CA LEU A 7 7.63 3.40 2.09
C LEU A 7 7.86 2.53 3.34
N ASP A 8 7.21 2.90 4.43
CA ASP A 8 7.30 2.21 5.71
C ASP A 8 6.73 0.77 5.61
N CYS A 9 5.61 0.57 4.89
CA CYS A 9 5.12 -0.77 4.54
C CYS A 9 6.07 -1.57 3.63
N LEU A 10 6.81 -0.90 2.74
CA LEU A 10 7.69 -1.56 1.76
C LEU A 10 9.06 -1.93 2.35
N GLU A 11 9.60 -1.10 3.22
CA GLU A 11 10.97 -1.20 3.75
C GLU A 11 11.03 -1.75 5.18
N GLU A 12 10.12 -1.33 6.05
CA GLU A 12 10.14 -1.68 7.48
C GLU A 12 9.17 -2.84 7.80
N GLY A 13 8.37 -3.27 6.82
CA GLY A 13 7.48 -4.44 6.94
C GLY A 13 6.20 -4.19 7.72
N LEU A 14 5.75 -2.94 7.81
CA LEU A 14 4.47 -2.58 8.43
C LEU A 14 3.27 -3.19 7.71
N PHE A 15 2.24 -3.50 8.48
CA PHE A 15 0.99 -4.07 8.02
C PHE A 15 0.06 -3.00 7.47
N VAL A 16 -0.75 -3.39 6.48
CA VAL A 16 -1.73 -2.51 5.84
C VAL A 16 -2.72 -1.93 6.85
N ASP A 17 -3.07 -2.70 7.86
CA ASP A 17 -4.04 -2.31 8.89
C ASP A 17 -3.49 -1.21 9.84
N GLU A 18 -2.18 -0.92 9.81
CA GLU A 18 -1.55 0.18 10.57
C GLU A 18 -1.76 1.56 9.90
N ILE A 19 -2.42 1.61 8.73
CA ILE A 19 -2.77 2.88 8.09
C ILE A 19 -3.65 3.75 8.97
N ASP A 20 -4.53 3.15 9.77
CA ASP A 20 -5.43 3.87 10.67
C ASP A 20 -4.63 4.61 11.77
N ASP A 21 -3.54 4.01 12.27
CA ASP A 21 -2.63 4.64 13.23
C ASP A 21 -1.88 5.83 12.59
N TYR A 22 -1.51 5.73 11.31
CA TYR A 22 -0.90 6.85 10.56
C TYR A 22 -1.90 8.00 10.37
N VAL A 23 -3.16 7.69 10.09
CA VAL A 23 -4.23 8.70 9.98
C VAL A 23 -4.47 9.39 11.32
N GLU A 24 -4.52 8.63 12.41
CA GLU A 24 -4.64 9.19 13.77
C GLU A 24 -3.43 10.06 14.11
N TYR A 25 -2.22 9.59 13.81
CA TYR A 25 -1.00 10.37 14.01
C TYR A 25 -1.05 11.70 13.25
N TRP A 26 -1.46 11.66 11.98
CA TRP A 26 -1.59 12.85 11.14
C TRP A 26 -2.64 13.84 11.69
N HIS A 27 -3.73 13.36 12.28
CA HIS A 27 -4.74 14.20 12.92
C HIS A 27 -4.28 14.85 14.24
N THR A 28 -3.42 14.16 14.99
CA THR A 28 -3.02 14.55 16.35
C THR A 28 -1.71 15.33 16.40
N HIS A 29 -0.92 15.31 15.32
CA HIS A 29 0.39 15.94 15.25
C HIS A 29 0.47 16.93 14.07
N GLU A 30 1.23 18.01 14.24
CA GLU A 30 1.54 18.92 13.13
C GLU A 30 2.57 18.30 12.19
N THR A 31 2.09 17.69 11.10
CA THR A 31 2.93 17.06 10.06
C THR A 31 3.38 18.05 8.97
N ASN A 32 2.73 19.22 8.88
CA ASN A 32 2.95 20.24 7.84
C ASN A 32 2.79 19.74 6.39
N MET A 33 2.02 18.66 6.18
CA MET A 33 1.72 18.11 4.87
C MET A 33 0.29 17.57 4.82
N SER A 34 -0.23 17.40 3.62
CA SER A 34 -1.54 16.76 3.45
C SER A 34 -1.48 15.27 3.83
N LEU A 35 -2.63 14.69 4.18
CA LEU A 35 -2.73 13.25 4.46
C LEU A 35 -2.29 12.40 3.25
N CYS A 36 -2.61 12.86 2.03
CA CYS A 36 -2.17 12.20 0.79
C CYS A 36 -0.63 12.09 0.71
N GLU A 37 0.07 13.20 0.95
CA GLU A 37 1.54 13.25 0.98
C GLU A 37 2.11 12.41 2.13
N PHE A 38 1.46 12.48 3.30
CA PHE A 38 1.86 11.75 4.50
C PHE A 38 1.77 10.24 4.34
N LEU A 39 0.71 9.77 3.67
CA LEU A 39 0.54 8.35 3.34
C LEU A 39 1.42 7.92 2.16
N GLY A 40 1.86 8.87 1.33
CA GLY A 40 2.66 8.58 0.13
C GLY A 40 1.83 8.11 -1.05
N PHE A 41 0.55 8.50 -1.11
CA PHE A 41 -0.34 8.18 -2.21
C PHE A 41 -0.21 9.20 -3.35
N THR A 42 -0.55 8.79 -4.57
CA THR A 42 -0.90 9.73 -5.64
C THR A 42 -2.34 10.22 -5.45
N ASP A 43 -2.73 11.30 -6.15
CA ASP A 43 -4.10 11.80 -6.13
C ASP A 43 -5.14 10.75 -6.58
N GLU A 44 -4.76 9.83 -7.46
CA GLU A 44 -5.63 8.73 -7.90
C GLU A 44 -5.77 7.66 -6.82
N GLU A 45 -4.65 7.21 -6.25
CA GLU A 45 -4.63 6.24 -5.16
C GLU A 45 -5.38 6.75 -3.92
N TYR A 46 -5.19 8.03 -3.57
CA TYR A 46 -5.86 8.67 -2.46
C TYR A 46 -7.38 8.77 -2.70
N ARG A 47 -7.81 9.11 -3.92
CA ARG A 47 -9.23 9.15 -4.28
C ARG A 47 -9.86 7.77 -4.16
N ASP A 48 -9.21 6.74 -4.70
CA ASP A 48 -9.71 5.37 -4.61
C ASP A 48 -9.77 4.89 -3.16
N TRP A 49 -8.78 5.25 -2.34
CA TRP A 49 -8.79 4.94 -0.92
C TRP A 49 -9.96 5.61 -0.18
N LEU A 50 -10.28 6.86 -0.50
CA LEU A 50 -11.47 7.53 0.06
C LEU A 50 -12.79 6.86 -0.35
N ILE A 51 -12.85 6.21 -1.51
CA ILE A 51 -14.08 5.57 -2.04
C ILE A 51 -14.23 4.14 -1.53
N TYR A 52 -13.13 3.38 -1.52
CA TYR A 52 -13.13 1.93 -1.31
C TYR A 52 -12.48 1.51 0.02
N GLY A 53 -11.90 2.44 0.78
CA GLY A 53 -11.26 2.18 2.07
C GLY A 53 -9.96 1.38 1.97
N ASN A 54 -9.58 0.73 3.08
CA ASN A 54 -8.27 0.07 3.22
C ASN A 54 -8.04 -1.12 2.25
N ASP A 55 -9.08 -1.58 1.54
CA ASP A 55 -8.97 -2.64 0.54
C ASP A 55 -8.03 -2.28 -0.62
N VAL A 56 -7.99 -1.01 -1.03
CA VAL A 56 -7.12 -0.56 -2.14
C VAL A 56 -5.65 -0.46 -1.73
N VAL A 57 -5.36 -0.38 -0.44
CA VAL A 57 -3.99 -0.18 0.04
C VAL A 57 -3.11 -1.37 -0.33
N ARG A 58 -3.68 -2.59 -0.34
CA ARG A 58 -2.98 -3.79 -0.84
C ARG A 58 -2.63 -3.67 -2.32
N ASP A 59 -3.47 -3.05 -3.12
CA ASP A 59 -3.29 -2.84 -4.57
C ASP A 59 -2.19 -1.79 -4.79
N ILE A 60 -2.24 -0.69 -4.04
CA ILE A 60 -1.24 0.38 -4.07
C ILE A 60 0.14 -0.18 -3.74
N LEU A 61 0.28 -0.89 -2.62
CA LEU A 61 1.55 -1.48 -2.19
C LEU A 61 2.07 -2.52 -3.20
N TYR A 62 1.18 -3.33 -3.76
CA TYR A 62 1.53 -4.27 -4.81
C TYR A 62 2.07 -3.53 -6.05
N CYS A 63 1.37 -2.51 -6.53
CA CYS A 63 1.82 -1.74 -7.68
C CYS A 63 3.17 -1.07 -7.44
N ARG A 64 3.35 -0.45 -6.27
CA ARG A 64 4.60 0.21 -5.86
C ARG A 64 5.77 -0.75 -5.82
N ARG A 65 5.61 -1.89 -5.14
CA ARG A 65 6.68 -2.91 -5.01
C ARG A 65 7.14 -3.45 -6.37
N HIS A 66 6.22 -3.57 -7.32
CA HIS A 66 6.50 -4.16 -8.63
C HIS A 66 6.72 -3.13 -9.73
N SER A 67 6.71 -1.83 -9.40
CA SER A 67 6.79 -0.75 -10.38
C SER A 67 5.73 -0.88 -11.49
N ILE A 68 4.54 -1.37 -11.12
CA ILE A 68 3.36 -1.45 -12.01
C ILE A 68 2.62 -0.12 -11.93
N ASN A 69 2.13 0.36 -13.07
CA ASN A 69 1.28 1.54 -13.10
C ASN A 69 -0.08 1.24 -12.44
N TYR A 70 -0.43 2.01 -11.40
CA TYR A 70 -1.65 1.79 -10.62
C TYR A 70 -2.92 1.99 -11.47
N HIS A 71 -2.96 3.00 -12.34
CA HIS A 71 -4.08 3.25 -13.25
C HIS A 71 -4.37 2.03 -14.15
N ASP A 72 -3.33 1.45 -14.75
CA ASP A 72 -3.48 0.26 -15.58
C ASP A 72 -3.93 -0.95 -14.76
N TYR A 73 -3.40 -1.09 -13.54
CA TYR A 73 -3.74 -2.17 -12.63
C TYR A 73 -5.21 -2.15 -12.20
N ILE A 74 -5.74 -0.99 -11.80
CA ILE A 74 -7.13 -0.90 -11.32
C ILE A 74 -8.16 -1.16 -12.41
N ASN A 75 -7.78 -0.96 -13.67
CA ASN A 75 -8.61 -1.25 -14.84
C ASN A 75 -8.59 -2.74 -15.26
N MET A 76 -7.77 -3.58 -14.61
CA MET A 76 -7.76 -5.03 -14.84
C MET A 76 -9.02 -5.70 -14.26
N SER A 77 -9.35 -6.90 -14.76
CA SER A 77 -10.42 -7.70 -14.18
C SER A 77 -10.07 -8.13 -12.75
N SER A 78 -11.07 -8.33 -11.88
CA SER A 78 -10.83 -8.80 -10.51
C SER A 78 -10.09 -10.14 -10.47
N GLY A 79 -10.30 -11.01 -11.47
CA GLY A 79 -9.57 -12.28 -11.61
C GLY A 79 -8.08 -12.06 -11.85
N ASP A 80 -7.72 -11.14 -12.75
CA ASP A 80 -6.33 -10.79 -13.05
C ASP A 80 -5.64 -10.15 -11.85
N LYS A 81 -6.35 -9.27 -11.12
CA LYS A 81 -5.84 -8.65 -9.89
C LYS A 81 -5.52 -9.67 -8.79
N ILE A 82 -6.41 -10.65 -8.60
CA ILE A 82 -6.23 -11.76 -7.64
C ILE A 82 -5.05 -12.62 -8.08
N ALA A 83 -4.97 -13.00 -9.35
CA ALA A 83 -3.87 -13.81 -9.88
C ALA A 83 -2.52 -13.11 -9.67
N ALA A 84 -2.43 -11.84 -10.05
CA ALA A 84 -1.23 -11.01 -9.90
C ALA A 84 -0.72 -10.99 -8.44
N ARG A 85 -1.62 -10.80 -7.47
CA ARG A 85 -1.26 -10.81 -6.04
C ARG A 85 -1.00 -12.22 -5.48
N SER A 86 -1.68 -13.24 -6.00
CA SER A 86 -1.60 -14.62 -5.49
C SER A 86 -0.30 -15.33 -5.85
N TYR A 87 0.19 -15.18 -7.09
CA TYR A 87 1.50 -15.73 -7.49
C TYR A 87 2.64 -15.24 -6.58
N ASN A 88 2.46 -14.06 -6.00
CA ASN A 88 3.47 -13.41 -5.17
C ASN A 88 3.39 -13.80 -3.68
N LEU A 89 2.18 -14.10 -3.17
CA LEU A 89 2.02 -14.70 -1.83
C LEU A 89 2.77 -16.04 -1.70
N GLU A 90 2.90 -16.80 -2.79
CA GLU A 90 3.69 -18.04 -2.82
C GLU A 90 5.21 -17.77 -2.76
N GLU A 91 5.70 -16.72 -3.42
CA GLU A 91 7.11 -16.30 -3.30
C GLU A 91 7.43 -15.81 -1.89
N VAL A 92 6.56 -14.98 -1.29
CA VAL A 92 6.72 -14.51 0.10
C VAL A 92 6.72 -15.66 1.12
N LYS A 93 5.92 -16.71 0.89
CA LYS A 93 5.93 -17.92 1.74
C LYS A 93 7.20 -18.74 1.60
N LYS A 94 7.85 -18.76 0.42
CA LYS A 94 9.15 -19.43 0.22
C LYS A 94 10.23 -18.79 1.10
N TYR A 95 10.33 -17.46 1.09
CA TYR A 95 11.33 -16.75 1.90
C TYR A 95 11.14 -16.91 3.42
N LYS A 96 9.91 -17.14 3.90
CA LYS A 96 9.67 -17.45 5.33
C LYS A 96 10.10 -18.85 5.74
N LYS A 97 10.29 -19.78 4.79
CA LYS A 97 10.62 -21.18 5.08
C LYS A 97 12.11 -21.49 5.08
N ASP A 98 12.92 -20.65 4.44
CA ASP A 98 14.37 -20.81 4.35
C ASP A 98 15.14 -20.03 5.45
N GLY A 99 14.41 -19.40 6.38
CA GLY A 99 14.95 -18.65 7.52
C GLY A 99 14.64 -19.27 8.89
N GLU A 100 14.18 -20.53 8.95
CA GLU A 100 14.03 -21.32 10.19
C GLU A 100 15.13 -22.38 10.33
#